data_AF-A0ABD1BCH4-F1
#
_entry.id   AF-A0ABD1BCH4-F1
#
_cell.length_a   1.000
_cell.length_b   1.000
_cell.length_c   1.000
_cell.angle_alpha   90.00
_cell.angle_beta   90.00
_cell.angle_gamma   90.00
#
_symmetry.space_group_name_H-M   'P 1'
#
loop_
_entity.id
_entity.type
_entity.pdbx_description
1 polymer ?
#
loop_
_entity_poly.entity_id
_entity_poly.type
_entity_poly.pdbx_seq_one_letter_code
_entity_poly.pdbx_strand_id
1 'polypeptide(L)'
;MNSKKTTPLCQPKKYFRMLVPNSSSVSSPLLNKFESSLVERLKKLIPQNKDEILTLSWMILAMESLYDTHNDINILITDLKLHDMTDSEHRCWVDVYMDMTVKLLDLCN
;
A
#
# COMPACT_ATOMS: atom_id res chain seq x y z
N MET A 1 9.31 -44.20 6.89
CA MET A 1 8.11 -43.35 7.05
C MET A 1 8.42 -41.96 6.51
N ASN A 2 7.96 -41.66 5.29
CA ASN A 2 8.11 -40.34 4.68
C ASN A 2 7.07 -39.40 5.26
N SER A 3 7.48 -38.56 6.21
CA SER A 3 6.64 -37.44 6.65
C SER A 3 6.73 -36.35 5.58
N LYS A 4 5.77 -36.36 4.64
CA LYS A 4 5.54 -35.24 3.73
C LYS A 4 5.17 -34.03 4.61
N LYS A 5 6.11 -33.14 4.83
CA LYS A 5 5.87 -31.83 5.43
C LYS A 5 5.08 -31.03 4.39
N THR A 6 3.76 -31.10 4.47
CA THR A 6 2.85 -30.26 3.68
C THR A 6 3.16 -28.81 4.05
N THR A 7 3.82 -28.10 3.13
CA THR A 7 3.88 -26.64 3.12
C THR A 7 2.45 -26.11 3.12
N PRO A 8 2.10 -25.15 3.98
CA PRO A 8 0.75 -24.60 4.00
C PRO A 8 0.51 -23.90 2.65
N LEU A 9 -0.43 -24.44 1.88
CA LEU A 9 -0.83 -23.87 0.60
C LEU A 9 -1.58 -22.56 0.89
N CYS A 10 -0.86 -21.46 0.73
CA CYS A 10 -1.35 -20.10 0.79
C CYS A 10 -2.57 -19.98 -0.14
N GLN A 11 -3.75 -19.65 0.42
CA GLN A 11 -5.02 -19.54 -0.30
C GLN A 11 -5.29 -18.06 -0.61
N PRO A 12 -4.74 -17.47 -1.70
CA PRO A 12 -4.85 -16.04 -1.98
C PRO A 12 -6.30 -15.55 -1.97
N LYS A 13 -7.25 -16.37 -2.43
CA LYS A 13 -8.68 -16.04 -2.46
C LYS A 13 -9.28 -15.62 -1.11
N LYS A 14 -8.76 -16.14 0.02
CA LYS A 14 -9.26 -15.81 1.36
C LYS A 14 -8.78 -14.42 1.82
N TYR A 15 -7.56 -14.03 1.42
CA TYR A 15 -6.94 -12.77 1.81
C TYR A 15 -7.42 -11.61 0.95
N PHE A 16 -7.53 -11.81 -0.37
CA PHE A 16 -8.11 -10.80 -1.27
C PHE A 16 -9.56 -10.46 -0.92
N ARG A 17 -10.36 -11.44 -0.47
CA ARG A 17 -11.75 -11.23 -0.04
C ARG A 17 -11.87 -10.48 1.29
N MET A 18 -10.81 -10.41 2.09
CA MET A 18 -10.75 -9.65 3.34
C MET A 18 -10.22 -8.22 3.13
N LEU A 19 -9.31 -8.03 2.17
CA LEU A 19 -8.85 -6.72 1.70
C LEU A 19 -9.89 -6.02 0.81
N VAL A 20 -10.71 -6.80 0.10
CA VAL A 20 -11.83 -6.33 -0.72
C VAL A 20 -13.10 -7.03 -0.23
N PRO A 21 -13.71 -6.56 0.88
CA PRO A 21 -15.01 -7.05 1.29
C PRO A 21 -16.00 -6.67 0.17
N ASN A 22 -16.69 -7.66 -0.40
CA ASN A 22 -17.76 -7.59 -1.40
C ASN A 22 -18.02 -6.20 -2.01
N SER A 23 -17.80 -6.10 -3.32
CA SER A 23 -17.80 -4.94 -4.22
C SER A 23 -19.03 -4.01 -4.20
N SER A 24 -19.47 -3.51 -3.06
CA SER A 24 -20.58 -2.55 -2.98
C SER A 24 -20.42 -1.40 -1.96
N SER A 25 -19.30 -1.26 -1.24
CA SER A 25 -19.06 -0.04 -0.44
C SER A 25 -17.62 0.11 0.06
N VAL A 26 -16.60 -0.18 -0.76
CA VAL A 26 -15.18 -0.14 -0.33
C VAL A 26 -14.65 1.30 -0.32
N SER A 27 -15.29 2.14 0.48
CA SER A 27 -14.79 3.44 0.88
C SER A 27 -14.89 3.45 2.40
N SER A 28 -13.96 2.77 3.07
CA SER A 28 -13.87 2.97 4.52
C SER A 28 -13.54 4.45 4.72
N PRO A 29 -14.18 5.16 5.68
CA PRO A 29 -13.89 6.57 5.92
C PRO A 29 -12.39 6.84 6.14
N LEU A 30 -11.65 5.84 6.62
CA LEU A 30 -10.19 5.84 6.76
C LEU A 30 -9.47 5.91 5.41
N LEU A 31 -9.85 5.06 4.44
CA LEU A 31 -9.26 5.07 3.09
C LEU A 31 -9.58 6.38 2.35
N ASN A 32 -10.81 6.88 2.46
CA ASN A 32 -11.19 8.14 1.83
C ASN A 32 -10.41 9.33 2.41
N LYS A 33 -10.22 9.35 3.74
CA LYS A 33 -9.40 10.38 4.40
C LYS A 33 -7.96 10.30 3.94
N PHE A 34 -7.37 9.11 3.92
CA PHE A 34 -6.02 8.88 3.43
C PHE A 34 -5.85 9.37 1.98
N GLU A 35 -6.75 8.94 1.09
CA GLU A 35 -6.73 9.31 -0.32
C GLU A 35 -6.85 10.82 -0.51
N SER A 36 -7.78 11.47 0.20
CA SER A 36 -7.94 12.93 0.16
C SER A 36 -6.66 13.66 0.59
N SER A 37 -6.04 13.25 1.70
CA SER A 37 -4.79 13.86 2.18
C SER A 37 -3.61 13.59 1.24
N LEU A 38 -3.55 12.41 0.63
CA LEU A 38 -2.52 12.08 -0.36
C LEU A 38 -2.66 12.94 -1.62
N VAL A 39 -3.88 13.10 -2.14
CA VAL A 39 -4.16 13.95 -3.32
C VAL A 39 -3.76 15.39 -3.06
N GLU A 40 -4.06 15.94 -1.88
CA GLU A 40 -3.66 17.30 -1.52
C GLU A 40 -2.15 17.47 -1.45
N ARG A 41 -1.41 16.51 -0.88
CA ARG A 41 0.06 16.55 -0.84
C ARG A 41 0.67 16.45 -2.23
N LEU A 42 0.19 15.53 -3.07
CA LEU A 42 0.68 15.39 -4.44
C LEU A 42 0.44 16.65 -5.27
N LYS A 43 -0.72 17.31 -5.10
CA LYS A 43 -0.99 18.61 -5.74
C LYS A 43 0.02 19.69 -5.32
N LYS A 44 0.41 19.73 -4.04
CA LYS A 44 1.43 20.67 -3.54
C LYS A 44 2.83 20.38 -4.09
N LEU A 45 3.10 19.15 -4.49
CA LEU A 45 4.39 18.75 -5.06
C LEU A 45 4.51 19.01 -6.55
N ILE A 46 3.44 19.42 -7.24
CA ILE A 46 3.50 19.77 -8.66
C ILE A 46 4.37 21.04 -8.79
N PRO A 47 5.55 20.94 -9.41
CA PRO A 47 6.43 22.09 -9.57
C PRO A 47 5.86 23.04 -10.62
N GLN A 48 5.96 24.34 -10.36
CA GLN A 48 5.52 25.42 -11.25
C GLN A 48 6.43 25.56 -12.47
N ASN A 49 7.70 25.20 -12.33
CA ASN A 49 8.66 25.15 -13.42
C ASN A 49 9.65 23.99 -13.23
N LYS A 50 10.43 23.66 -14.26
CA LYS A 50 11.33 22.50 -14.23
C LYS A 50 12.50 22.66 -13.25
N ASP A 51 12.92 23.89 -12.98
CA ASP A 51 14.09 24.17 -12.14
C ASP A 51 13.74 24.16 -10.64
N GLU A 52 12.46 24.33 -10.29
CA GLU A 52 11.98 24.31 -8.91
C GLU A 52 12.31 22.99 -8.19
N ILE A 53 12.28 21.87 -8.90
CA ILE A 53 12.60 20.53 -8.36
C ILE A 53 14.03 20.48 -7.78
N LEU A 54 14.94 21.30 -8.32
CA LEU A 54 16.34 21.37 -7.87
C LEU A 54 16.53 22.31 -6.68
N THR A 55 15.48 22.99 -6.23
CA THR A 55 15.55 23.90 -5.09
C THR A 55 15.48 23.14 -3.78
N LEU A 56 16.27 23.59 -2.80
CA LEU A 56 16.23 23.03 -1.45
C LEU A 56 14.81 23.10 -0.84
N SER A 57 14.07 24.18 -1.12
CA SER A 57 12.71 24.36 -0.64
C SER A 57 11.75 23.28 -1.16
N TRP A 58 11.81 22.95 -2.46
CA TRP A 58 10.99 21.89 -3.02
C TRP A 58 11.42 20.51 -2.48
N MET A 59 12.73 20.27 -2.35
CA MET A 59 13.23 19.02 -1.77
C MET A 59 12.79 18.81 -0.31
N ILE A 60 12.79 19.86 0.50
CA ILE A 60 12.26 19.82 1.88
C ILE A 60 10.77 19.47 1.84
N LEU A 61 9.98 20.16 1.02
CA LEU A 61 8.54 19.91 0.88
C LEU A 61 8.25 18.46 0.42
N ALA A 62 9.04 17.93 -0.50
CA ALA A 62 8.96 16.56 -0.97
C ALA A 62 9.26 15.55 0.16
N MET A 63 10.30 15.83 0.95
CA MET A 63 10.67 14.97 2.07
C MET A 63 9.61 14.98 3.18
N GLU A 64 9.07 16.15 3.52
CA GLU A 64 7.96 16.29 4.47
C GLU A 64 6.71 15.55 3.98
N SER A 65 6.34 15.73 2.70
CA SER A 65 5.20 15.04 2.12
C SER A 65 5.36 13.52 2.14
N LEU A 66 6.56 13.02 1.89
CA LEU A 66 6.88 11.58 1.97
C LEU A 66 6.79 11.07 3.41
N TYR A 67 7.36 11.80 4.37
CA TYR A 67 7.33 11.47 5.79
C TYR A 67 5.89 11.39 6.32
N ASP A 68 5.08 12.40 6.01
CA ASP A 68 3.67 12.43 6.43
C ASP A 68 2.89 11.29 5.77
N THR A 69 3.16 10.98 4.50
CA THR A 69 2.46 9.90 3.79
C THR A 69 2.78 8.56 4.42
N HIS A 70 4.05 8.33 4.75
CA HIS A 70 4.48 7.14 5.47
C HIS A 70 3.82 7.01 6.84
N ASN A 71 3.68 8.11 7.59
CA ASN A 71 2.98 8.12 8.87
C ASN A 71 1.49 7.77 8.72
N ASP A 72 0.80 8.36 7.73
CA ASP A 72 -0.60 8.04 7.47
C ASP A 72 -0.79 6.57 7.07
N ILE A 73 0.16 5.98 6.32
CA ILE A 73 0.15 4.54 6.00
C ILE A 73 0.27 3.71 7.28
N ASN A 74 1.16 4.07 8.21
CA ASN A 74 1.31 3.35 9.47
C ASN A 74 0.04 3.44 10.34
N ILE A 75 -0.61 4.61 10.37
CA ILE A 75 -1.90 4.79 11.02
C ILE A 75 -2.95 3.90 10.35
N LEU A 76 -3.03 3.92 9.02
CA LEU A 76 -3.96 3.10 8.25
C LEU A 76 -3.76 1.59 8.50
N ILE A 77 -2.51 1.12 8.52
CA ILE A 77 -2.16 -0.28 8.85
C ILE A 77 -2.65 -0.64 10.25
N THR A 78 -2.45 0.25 11.22
CA THR A 78 -2.84 0.04 12.61
C THR A 78 -4.36 0.03 12.77
N ASP A 79 -5.05 1.02 12.22
CA ASP A 79 -6.50 1.20 12.34
C ASP A 79 -7.26 0.09 11.61
N LEU A 80 -6.75 -0.38 10.48
CA LEU A 80 -7.29 -1.53 9.75
C LEU A 80 -6.83 -2.88 10.33
N LYS A 81 -6.02 -2.89 11.40
CA LYS A 81 -5.45 -4.09 12.02
C LYS A 81 -4.74 -5.00 11.01
N LEU A 82 -4.13 -4.41 9.99
CA LEU A 82 -3.39 -5.17 8.98
C LEU A 82 -2.16 -5.85 9.57
N HIS A 83 -1.65 -5.37 10.69
CA HIS A 83 -0.54 -6.00 11.42
C HIS A 83 -0.87 -7.45 11.83
N ASP A 84 -2.13 -7.73 12.18
CA ASP A 84 -2.62 -9.08 12.53
C ASP A 84 -2.69 -10.00 11.30
N MET A 85 -2.73 -9.44 10.08
CA MET A 85 -2.68 -10.19 8.82
C MET A 85 -1.25 -10.57 8.40
N THR A 86 -0.22 -10.07 9.10
CA THR A 86 1.20 -10.28 8.79
C THR A 86 1.89 -11.30 9.70
N ASP A 87 1.14 -12.03 10.53
CA ASP A 87 1.71 -13.14 11.31
C ASP A 87 2.40 -14.13 10.35
N SER A 88 3.46 -14.80 10.83
CA SER A 88 4.47 -15.48 10.01
C SER A 88 3.93 -16.58 9.07
N GLU A 89 2.74 -17.11 9.34
CA GLU A 89 2.01 -18.05 8.45
C GLU A 89 1.20 -17.36 7.34
N HIS A 90 1.04 -16.04 7.40
CA HIS A 90 0.24 -15.21 6.49
C HIS A 90 1.08 -14.34 5.56
N ARG A 91 2.39 -14.13 5.80
CA ARG A 91 3.27 -13.30 4.94
C ARG A 91 3.27 -13.63 3.45
N CYS A 92 2.93 -14.86 3.06
CA CYS A 92 2.88 -15.28 1.66
C CYS A 92 1.91 -14.43 0.80
N TRP A 93 0.87 -13.82 1.37
CA TRP A 93 -0.01 -12.93 0.58
C TRP A 93 0.74 -11.71 0.05
N VAL A 94 1.74 -11.20 0.78
CA VAL A 94 2.55 -10.06 0.34
C VAL A 94 3.37 -10.45 -0.89
N ASP A 95 4.03 -11.61 -0.85
CA ASP A 95 4.82 -12.10 -1.97
C ASP A 95 3.96 -12.32 -3.22
N VAL A 96 2.76 -12.91 -3.06
CA VAL A 96 1.81 -13.14 -4.16
C VAL A 96 1.24 -11.83 -4.70
N TYR A 97 0.92 -10.86 -3.83
CA TYR A 97 0.44 -9.54 -4.24
C TYR A 97 1.51 -8.77 -5.01
N MET A 98 2.75 -8.79 -4.52
CA MET A 98 3.88 -8.12 -5.16
C MET A 98 4.24 -8.76 -6.51
N ASP A 99 4.20 -10.08 -6.62
CA ASP A 99 4.39 -10.77 -7.91
C ASP A 99 3.30 -10.40 -8.94
N MET A 100 2.04 -10.27 -8.50
CA MET A 100 0.95 -9.82 -9.37
C MET A 100 1.10 -8.36 -9.81
N THR A 101 1.49 -7.46 -8.90
CA THR A 101 1.68 -6.04 -9.24
C THR A 101 2.85 -5.84 -10.18
N VAL A 102 3.96 -6.56 -10.02
CA VAL A 102 5.08 -6.53 -10.98
C VAL A 102 4.61 -6.95 -12.37
N LYS A 103 3.89 -8.08 -12.48
CA LYS A 103 3.35 -8.54 -13.78
C LYS A 103 2.38 -7.55 -14.42
N LEU A 104 1.61 -6.82 -13.60
CA LEU A 104 0.67 -5.82 -14.08
C LEU A 104 1.39 -4.54 -14.53
N LEU A 105 2.44 -4.15 -13.82
CA LEU A 105 3.31 -3.03 -14.22
C LEU A 105 4.06 -3.35 -15.52
N ASP A 106 4.53 -4.59 -15.69
CA ASP A 106 5.16 -5.06 -16.93
C ASP A 106 4.22 -5.03 -18.14
N LEU A 107 2.90 -5.20 -17.93
CA LEU A 107 1.87 -5.06 -18.97
C LEU A 107 1.59 -3.60 -19.34
N CYS A 108 1.89 -2.67 -18.43
CA CYS A 108 1.66 -1.23 -18.61
C CYS A 108 2.89 -0.49 -19.17
N ASN A 109 3.99 -1.21 -19.40
CA ASN A 109 5.24 -0.72 -19.99
C ASN A 109 5.31 -1.09 -21.48
#